data_AF-A0A1H6BVK1-F1
#
_entry.id   AF-A0A1H6BVK1-F1
#
_cell.length_a   1.000
_cell.length_b   1.000
_cell.length_c   1.000
_cell.angle_alpha   90.00
_cell.angle_beta   90.00
_cell.angle_gamma   90.00
#
_symmetry.space_group_name_H-M   'P 1'
#
loop_
_entity.id
_entity.type
_entity.pdbx_description
1 polymer ?
#
loop_
_entity_poly.entity_id
_entity_poly.type
_entity_poly.pdbx_seq_one_letter_code
_entity_poly.pdbx_strand_id
1 'polypeptide(L)'
;MLLLGGAGIGAYFYLSSPGPAPISMPTITQSSDPPASDPPSSAPAETPTATPSETPTDPEPSETTGTSKRAQPNSPLTHNEFSDWNFALGGVKHKADKVAGWTYNSCDPVDGQGVLAKNKCQRAVELAYSAYGGHLKAVQLMMSFPTEKAAKTAADRLAKLSSDAVTWRKNRAHSTYAYGKVRSGASKKYLVVTIVTADKSARSKATSFHAYLQSDHAGYFLLRDLTITS
;
A
#
# COMPACT_ATOMS: atom_id res chain seq x y z
N MET A 1 19.83 16.90 14.26
CA MET A 1 18.77 15.94 13.88
C MET A 1 18.13 16.40 12.59
N LEU A 2 18.30 15.67 11.48
CA LEU A 2 17.43 15.85 10.30
C LEU A 2 16.29 14.84 10.41
N LEU A 3 15.09 15.34 10.71
CA LEU A 3 13.86 14.58 10.46
C LEU A 3 13.69 14.47 8.94
N LEU A 4 14.17 13.39 8.35
CA LEU A 4 13.73 12.96 7.02
C LEU A 4 12.31 12.36 7.09
N GLY A 5 11.39 13.12 7.67
CA GLY A 5 9.95 13.03 7.41
C GLY A 5 9.69 13.50 5.99
N GLY A 6 10.20 12.76 5.01
CA GLY A 6 10.16 13.07 3.58
C GLY A 6 8.77 13.04 2.94
N ALA A 7 7.72 12.85 3.75
CA ALA A 7 6.33 12.68 3.32
C ALA A 7 5.75 13.91 2.58
N GLY A 8 6.32 15.10 2.77
CA GLY A 8 5.84 16.32 2.11
C GLY A 8 6.52 16.63 0.78
N ILE A 9 7.85 16.56 0.73
CA ILE A 9 8.66 17.15 -0.35
C ILE A 9 8.55 16.33 -1.64
N GLY A 10 8.64 15.00 -1.55
CA GLY A 10 8.47 14.13 -2.72
C GLY A 10 7.08 14.23 -3.34
N ALA A 11 6.05 14.26 -2.48
CA ALA A 11 4.65 14.43 -2.90
C ALA A 11 4.41 15.78 -3.60
N TYR A 12 5.02 16.88 -3.12
CA TYR A 12 4.89 18.21 -3.72
C TYR A 12 5.41 18.26 -5.16
N PHE A 13 6.61 17.72 -5.41
CA PHE A 13 7.17 17.63 -6.78
C PHE A 13 6.32 16.75 -7.70
N TYR A 14 5.77 15.64 -7.19
CA TYR A 14 4.92 14.76 -7.99
C TYR A 14 3.54 15.37 -8.30
N LEU A 15 2.87 15.99 -7.32
CA LEU A 15 1.57 16.65 -7.49
C LEU A 15 1.60 17.82 -8.47
N SER A 16 2.78 18.43 -8.66
CA SER A 16 3.00 19.50 -9.64
C SER A 16 3.05 18.98 -11.10
N SER A 17 3.06 17.67 -11.32
CA SER A 17 3.07 17.03 -12.63
C SER A 17 1.67 16.49 -13.00
N PRO A 18 1.18 16.70 -14.24
CA PRO A 18 -0.11 16.16 -14.67
C PRO A 18 -0.06 14.63 -14.83
N GLY A 19 -0.42 13.90 -13.78
CA GLY A 19 -0.64 12.46 -13.82
C GLY A 19 -2.01 12.08 -14.40
N PRO A 20 -2.18 10.85 -14.91
CA PRO A 20 -3.46 10.39 -15.44
C PRO A 20 -4.56 10.33 -14.36
N ALA A 21 -5.80 10.56 -14.78
CA ALA A 21 -6.98 10.55 -13.91
C ALA A 21 -7.26 9.14 -13.34
N PRO A 22 -7.87 9.02 -12.15
CA PRO A 22 -8.20 7.73 -11.55
C PRO A 22 -9.33 7.00 -12.29
N ILE A 23 -9.11 5.72 -12.62
CA ILE A 23 -10.06 4.82 -13.29
C ILE A 23 -10.97 4.19 -12.23
N SER A 24 -12.26 4.02 -12.51
CA SER A 24 -13.21 3.33 -11.62
C SER A 24 -13.05 1.81 -11.65
N MET A 25 -13.24 1.14 -10.52
CA MET A 25 -13.23 -0.33 -10.44
C MET A 25 -14.62 -0.95 -10.58
N PRO A 26 -14.75 -2.15 -11.18
CA PRO A 26 -15.97 -2.95 -11.14
C PRO A 26 -16.17 -3.56 -9.74
N THR A 27 -17.41 -3.62 -9.28
CA THR A 27 -17.78 -4.23 -7.98
C THR A 27 -17.23 -5.66 -7.86
N ILE A 28 -16.67 -6.00 -6.70
CA ILE A 28 -16.04 -7.31 -6.47
C ILE A 28 -17.12 -8.28 -5.95
N THR A 29 -17.80 -8.96 -6.87
CA THR A 29 -18.65 -10.10 -6.53
C THR A 29 -17.76 -11.27 -6.12
N GLN A 30 -17.65 -11.53 -4.82
CA GLN A 30 -17.06 -12.78 -4.32
C GLN A 30 -18.11 -13.90 -4.47
N SER A 31 -17.79 -14.94 -5.24
CA SER A 31 -18.59 -16.17 -5.24
C SER A 31 -18.28 -16.93 -3.96
N SER A 32 -19.27 -17.05 -3.08
CA SER A 32 -19.14 -17.72 -1.78
C SER A 32 -19.98 -18.98 -1.75
N ASP A 33 -19.43 -20.10 -2.25
CA ASP A 33 -19.95 -21.43 -1.97
C ASP A 33 -19.35 -21.93 -0.63
N PRO A 34 -20.17 -22.20 0.40
CA PRO A 34 -19.69 -22.75 1.66
C PRO A 34 -19.73 -24.29 1.64
N PRO A 35 -18.66 -25.00 2.04
CA PRO A 35 -18.79 -26.37 2.51
C PRO A 35 -19.48 -26.39 3.90
N ALA A 36 -20.25 -27.44 4.16
CA ALA A 36 -21.19 -27.54 5.28
C ALA A 36 -20.55 -27.62 6.67
N SER A 37 -21.36 -27.35 7.70
CA SER A 37 -21.02 -27.48 9.13
C SER A 37 -21.58 -28.78 9.73
N ASP A 38 -20.97 -29.25 10.82
CA ASP A 38 -21.64 -30.09 11.83
C ASP A 38 -21.01 -29.84 13.23
N PRO A 39 -21.82 -29.60 14.29
CA PRO A 39 -21.43 -29.58 15.72
C PRO A 39 -22.28 -30.61 16.53
N PRO A 40 -22.28 -30.66 17.90
CA PRO A 40 -21.28 -30.34 18.93
C PRO A 40 -21.04 -31.52 19.94
N SER A 41 -20.26 -31.32 21.01
CA SER A 41 -20.41 -32.09 22.27
C SER A 41 -19.97 -31.31 23.52
N SER A 42 -20.71 -31.44 24.63
CA SER A 42 -20.42 -30.88 25.98
C SER A 42 -19.80 -31.97 26.90
N ALA A 43 -19.51 -31.82 28.20
CA ALA A 43 -19.63 -30.80 29.27
C ALA A 43 -18.58 -31.16 30.38
N PRO A 44 -18.60 -30.67 31.66
CA PRO A 44 -19.22 -29.51 32.33
C PRO A 44 -18.18 -28.65 33.12
N ALA A 45 -18.59 -27.85 34.12
CA ALA A 45 -17.79 -26.83 34.81
C ALA A 45 -17.44 -27.13 36.29
N GLU A 46 -16.34 -26.54 36.80
CA GLU A 46 -16.05 -26.36 38.24
C GLU A 46 -15.37 -25.00 38.52
N THR A 47 -15.50 -24.49 39.76
CA THR A 47 -14.93 -23.25 40.34
C THR A 47 -15.20 -23.31 41.87
N PRO A 48 -14.54 -22.54 42.78
CA PRO A 48 -13.53 -21.48 42.62
C PRO A 48 -12.34 -21.53 43.66
N THR A 49 -11.61 -20.40 43.84
CA THR A 49 -10.71 -20.06 45.00
C THR A 49 -9.23 -20.48 44.83
N ALA A 50 -8.18 -19.70 45.11
CA ALA A 50 -8.01 -18.27 45.49
C ALA A 50 -6.66 -17.69 44.99
N THR A 51 -6.57 -16.36 44.98
CA THR A 51 -5.40 -15.52 44.64
C THR A 51 -4.26 -15.62 45.67
N PRO A 52 -2.99 -15.48 45.23
CA PRO A 52 -2.17 -14.41 45.80
C PRO A 52 -1.60 -13.45 44.73
N SER A 53 -1.25 -12.25 45.19
CA SER A 53 -0.88 -11.12 44.34
C SER A 53 0.61 -11.10 44.06
N GLU A 54 1.00 -11.12 42.78
CA GLU A 54 2.35 -10.74 42.35
C GLU A 54 2.28 -9.43 41.55
N THR A 55 3.10 -8.47 41.96
CA THR A 55 3.18 -7.13 41.35
C THR A 55 3.70 -7.24 39.91
N PRO A 56 3.00 -6.68 38.90
CA PRO A 56 3.56 -6.62 37.56
C PRO A 56 4.78 -5.69 37.54
N THR A 57 5.96 -6.26 37.32
CA THR A 57 7.11 -5.47 36.89
C THR A 57 6.84 -5.00 35.47
N ASP A 58 6.64 -3.70 35.32
CA ASP A 58 6.41 -3.03 34.04
C ASP A 58 7.58 -3.36 33.07
N PRO A 59 7.31 -3.96 31.88
CA PRO A 59 8.35 -4.12 30.89
C PRO A 59 8.71 -2.73 30.35
N GLU A 60 9.86 -2.22 30.82
CA GLU A 60 10.50 -0.99 30.38
C GLU A 60 10.29 -0.76 28.88
N PRO A 61 9.76 0.41 28.44
CA PRO A 61 9.50 0.67 27.03
C PRO A 61 10.79 0.59 26.23
N SER A 62 11.03 -0.57 25.61
CA SER A 62 12.21 -0.79 24.77
C SER A 62 12.18 0.23 23.63
N GLU A 63 13.07 1.21 23.69
CA GLU A 63 13.14 2.30 22.73
C GLU A 63 13.34 1.71 21.33
N THR A 64 12.24 1.64 20.58
CA THR A 64 12.26 1.17 19.20
C THR A 64 12.98 2.24 18.39
N THR A 65 14.30 2.05 18.24
CA THR A 65 15.21 2.97 17.58
C THR A 65 14.83 3.10 16.11
N GLY A 66 13.97 4.10 15.84
CA GLY A 66 13.41 4.44 14.54
C GLY A 66 14.46 4.97 13.58
N THR A 67 15.42 4.12 13.19
CA THR A 67 16.34 4.41 12.10
C THR A 67 15.59 4.20 10.80
N SER A 68 14.95 5.27 10.32
CA SER A 68 14.43 5.40 8.95
C SER A 68 15.58 5.38 7.94
N LYS A 69 16.26 4.23 7.82
CA LYS A 69 17.30 3.98 6.82
C LYS A 69 16.60 3.82 5.47
N ARG A 70 16.55 4.95 4.74
CA ARG A 70 16.34 5.00 3.29
C ARG A 70 17.09 3.83 2.62
N ALA A 71 16.43 3.14 1.70
CA ALA A 71 17.00 2.02 0.96
C ALA A 71 18.34 2.40 0.31
N GLN A 72 19.29 1.46 0.28
CA GLN A 72 20.55 1.69 -0.44
C GLN A 72 20.29 1.91 -1.93
N PRO A 73 20.96 2.87 -2.59
CA PRO A 73 20.75 3.10 -4.02
C PRO A 73 20.91 1.83 -4.85
N ASN A 74 19.94 1.57 -5.74
CA ASN A 74 19.88 0.37 -6.57
C ASN A 74 19.71 -0.97 -5.82
N SER A 75 19.44 -0.97 -4.51
CA SER A 75 19.05 -2.20 -3.81
C SER A 75 17.74 -2.77 -4.40
N PRO A 76 17.52 -4.09 -4.34
CA PRO A 76 16.24 -4.70 -4.71
C PRO A 76 15.08 -4.05 -3.96
N LEU A 77 13.98 -3.78 -4.67
CA LEU A 77 12.76 -3.25 -4.05
C LEU A 77 12.14 -4.29 -3.11
N THR A 78 11.83 -3.87 -1.88
CA THR A 78 11.18 -4.71 -0.85
C THR A 78 10.05 -3.98 -0.12
N HIS A 79 9.03 -4.72 0.33
CA HIS A 79 7.90 -4.13 1.07
C HIS A 79 8.29 -3.60 2.46
N ASN A 80 9.51 -3.89 2.95
CA ASN A 80 10.03 -3.43 4.24
C ASN A 80 10.57 -2.00 4.18
N GLU A 81 10.71 -1.42 2.98
CA GLU A 81 11.01 0.00 2.79
C GLU A 81 9.86 0.93 3.21
N PHE A 82 8.68 0.36 3.50
CA PHE A 82 7.45 1.09 3.78
C PHE A 82 6.84 0.65 5.12
N SER A 83 6.46 1.61 5.94
CA SER A 83 5.84 1.41 7.25
C SER A 83 4.39 1.91 7.23
N ASP A 84 3.80 2.13 8.42
CA ASP A 84 2.56 2.91 8.56
C ASP A 84 2.71 4.29 7.92
N TRP A 85 1.72 4.68 7.15
CA TRP A 85 1.74 5.92 6.38
C TRP A 85 1.25 7.08 7.24
N ASN A 86 2.14 8.03 7.53
CA ASN A 86 1.84 9.23 8.33
C ASN A 86 2.15 10.49 7.50
N PHE A 87 1.18 10.93 6.70
CA PHE A 87 1.36 12.03 5.76
C PHE A 87 0.88 13.36 6.34
N ALA A 88 1.69 14.40 6.15
CA ALA A 88 1.33 15.78 6.39
C ALA A 88 1.98 16.70 5.35
N LEU A 89 1.17 17.52 4.67
CA LEU A 89 1.64 18.57 3.77
C LEU A 89 0.69 19.77 3.82
N GLY A 90 1.19 20.90 4.30
CA GLY A 90 0.35 22.07 4.61
C GLY A 90 -0.77 21.70 5.60
N GLY A 91 -2.01 22.04 5.25
CA GLY A 91 -3.20 21.70 6.04
C GLY A 91 -3.69 20.26 5.89
N VAL A 92 -3.19 19.48 4.93
CA VAL A 92 -3.67 18.11 4.69
C VAL A 92 -2.90 17.11 5.55
N LYS A 93 -3.64 16.25 6.26
CA LYS A 93 -3.10 15.14 7.07
C LYS A 93 -3.86 13.86 6.74
N HIS A 94 -3.11 12.78 6.53
CA HIS A 94 -3.63 11.42 6.35
C HIS A 94 -2.82 10.44 7.19
N LYS A 95 -3.49 9.41 7.71
CA LYS A 95 -2.86 8.29 8.41
C LYS A 95 -3.42 6.98 7.88
N ALA A 96 -2.58 5.95 7.76
CA ALA A 96 -3.00 4.59 7.46
C ALA A 96 -2.02 3.56 8.03
N ASP A 97 -2.55 2.51 8.62
CA ASP A 97 -1.79 1.41 9.21
C ASP A 97 -1.47 0.39 8.12
N LYS A 98 -0.21 -0.06 8.03
CA LYS A 98 0.24 -1.06 7.06
C LYS A 98 -0.08 -2.46 7.57
N VAL A 99 -1.30 -2.91 7.28
CA VAL A 99 -1.81 -4.20 7.74
C VAL A 99 -1.18 -5.43 7.06
N ALA A 100 -0.47 -5.26 5.93
CA ALA A 100 0.37 -6.31 5.32
C ALA A 100 1.31 -5.76 4.23
N GLY A 101 2.32 -6.57 3.85
CA GLY A 101 3.11 -6.35 2.64
C GLY A 101 3.68 -7.65 2.07
N TRP A 102 4.01 -7.65 0.77
CA TRP A 102 4.62 -8.77 0.04
C TRP A 102 5.68 -8.26 -0.92
N THR A 103 6.76 -9.03 -1.09
CA THR A 103 7.82 -8.77 -2.07
C THR A 103 7.83 -9.92 -3.06
N TYR A 104 7.66 -9.60 -4.34
CA TYR A 104 7.70 -10.55 -5.44
C TYR A 104 9.04 -10.43 -6.18
N ASN A 105 9.68 -11.57 -6.44
CA ASN A 105 10.98 -11.62 -7.10
C ASN A 105 10.92 -11.39 -8.63
N SER A 106 9.71 -11.44 -9.19
CA SER A 106 9.34 -11.02 -10.54
C SER A 106 8.05 -10.19 -10.48
N CYS A 107 7.53 -9.74 -11.62
CA CYS A 107 6.23 -9.06 -11.70
C CYS A 107 5.07 -9.97 -12.14
N ASP A 108 5.32 -11.24 -12.42
CA ASP A 108 4.31 -12.17 -12.93
C ASP A 108 3.08 -12.32 -12.00
N PRO A 109 3.22 -12.35 -10.65
CA PRO A 109 2.06 -12.41 -9.74
C PRO A 109 1.14 -11.19 -9.81
N VAL A 110 1.60 -10.07 -10.40
CA VAL A 110 0.87 -8.79 -10.46
C VAL A 110 0.57 -8.33 -11.88
N ASP A 111 0.97 -9.09 -12.91
CA ASP A 111 0.73 -8.74 -14.31
C ASP A 111 -0.56 -9.40 -14.84
N GLY A 112 -1.67 -8.65 -14.82
CA GLY A 112 -2.98 -9.20 -15.22
C GLY A 112 -3.14 -9.37 -16.74
N GLN A 113 -2.41 -8.61 -17.56
CA GLN A 113 -2.61 -8.55 -19.03
C GLN A 113 -1.28 -8.57 -19.83
N GLY A 114 -0.18 -8.99 -19.21
CA GLY A 114 1.15 -9.05 -19.81
C GLY A 114 1.79 -7.68 -20.06
N VAL A 115 1.27 -6.61 -19.46
CA VAL A 115 1.75 -5.22 -19.66
C VAL A 115 3.09 -5.00 -18.96
N LEU A 116 3.29 -5.62 -17.80
CA LEU A 116 4.51 -5.49 -17.01
C LEU A 116 5.65 -6.30 -17.66
N ALA A 117 5.38 -7.54 -18.05
CA ALA A 117 6.29 -8.43 -18.76
C ALA A 117 6.73 -7.85 -20.11
N LYS A 118 5.79 -7.32 -20.92
CA LYS A 118 6.11 -6.62 -22.19
C LYS A 118 7.02 -5.40 -22.02
N ASN A 119 7.07 -4.82 -20.82
CA ASN A 119 7.96 -3.69 -20.48
C ASN A 119 9.17 -4.12 -19.63
N LYS A 120 9.43 -5.43 -19.48
CA LYS A 120 10.55 -6.00 -18.70
C LYS A 120 10.54 -5.60 -17.21
N CYS A 121 9.38 -5.57 -16.59
CA CYS A 121 9.24 -5.39 -15.15
C CYS A 121 10.05 -6.46 -14.38
N GLN A 122 10.88 -6.03 -13.42
CA GLN A 122 11.89 -6.87 -12.79
C GLN A 122 11.45 -7.42 -11.43
N ARG A 123 10.78 -6.59 -10.62
CA ARG A 123 10.30 -6.93 -9.27
C ARG A 123 9.05 -6.13 -8.97
N ALA A 124 8.20 -6.67 -8.10
CA ALA A 124 7.04 -5.96 -7.56
C ALA A 124 7.00 -6.07 -6.03
N VAL A 125 6.41 -5.07 -5.38
CA VAL A 125 5.97 -5.15 -4.00
C VAL A 125 4.51 -4.77 -3.94
N GLU A 126 3.78 -5.37 -3.01
CA GLU A 126 2.38 -5.09 -2.73
C GLU A 126 2.24 -4.71 -1.26
N LEU A 127 1.51 -3.63 -0.98
CA LEU A 127 1.21 -3.15 0.36
C LEU A 127 -0.30 -3.10 0.55
N ALA A 128 -0.77 -3.48 1.75
CA ALA A 128 -2.15 -3.27 2.16
C ALA A 128 -2.20 -2.29 3.34
N TYR A 129 -3.04 -1.28 3.20
CA TYR A 129 -3.23 -0.20 4.16
C TYR A 129 -4.69 -0.13 4.63
N SER A 130 -4.87 0.14 5.92
CA SER A 130 -6.16 0.40 6.57
C SER A 130 -6.18 1.83 7.10
N ALA A 131 -7.27 2.57 6.90
CA ALA A 131 -7.41 3.95 7.38
C ALA A 131 -8.83 4.23 7.86
N TYR A 132 -8.98 5.24 8.71
CA TYR A 132 -10.27 5.68 9.26
C TYR A 132 -11.06 4.53 9.89
N GLY A 133 -10.45 3.77 10.80
CA GLY A 133 -11.09 2.60 11.45
C GLY A 133 -11.34 1.40 10.51
N GLY A 134 -10.71 1.38 9.34
CA GLY A 134 -10.90 0.34 8.32
C GLY A 134 -11.96 0.67 7.27
N HIS A 135 -12.73 1.75 7.44
CA HIS A 135 -13.73 2.25 6.47
C HIS A 135 -13.11 2.70 5.13
N LEU A 136 -11.79 2.91 5.09
CA LEU A 136 -11.00 3.05 3.88
C LEU A 136 -9.88 2.00 3.88
N LYS A 137 -9.75 1.29 2.76
CA LYS A 137 -8.67 0.33 2.50
C LYS A 137 -7.96 0.68 1.20
N ALA A 138 -6.64 0.59 1.22
CA ALA A 138 -5.83 0.77 0.03
C ALA A 138 -4.92 -0.42 -0.21
N VAL A 139 -4.75 -0.79 -1.47
CA VAL A 139 -3.73 -1.73 -1.93
C VAL A 139 -2.82 -0.98 -2.88
N GLN A 140 -1.51 -1.05 -2.70
CA GLN A 140 -0.57 -0.39 -3.60
C GLN A 140 0.45 -1.39 -4.13
N LEU A 141 0.57 -1.44 -5.46
CA LEU A 141 1.61 -2.15 -6.16
C LEU A 141 2.71 -1.16 -6.52
N MET A 142 3.96 -1.47 -6.21
CA MET A 142 5.12 -0.72 -6.71
C MET A 142 6.04 -1.67 -7.47
N MET A 143 6.48 -1.27 -8.65
CA MET A 143 7.19 -2.15 -9.58
C MET A 143 8.45 -1.49 -10.09
N SER A 144 9.58 -2.21 -10.10
CA SER A 144 10.85 -1.73 -10.64
C SER A 144 11.07 -2.20 -12.07
N PHE A 145 11.48 -1.28 -12.94
CA PHE A 145 11.80 -1.52 -14.34
C PHE A 145 13.29 -1.25 -14.61
N PRO A 146 13.87 -1.76 -15.71
CA PRO A 146 15.25 -1.48 -16.08
C PRO A 146 15.49 -0.01 -16.46
N THR A 147 14.45 0.74 -16.85
CA THR A 147 14.56 2.16 -17.27
C THR A 147 13.30 2.95 -16.92
N GLU A 148 13.46 4.27 -16.77
CA GLU A 148 12.35 5.22 -16.64
C GLU A 148 11.40 5.20 -17.86
N LYS A 149 11.95 5.04 -19.08
CA LYS A 149 11.15 4.88 -20.31
C LYS A 149 10.25 3.64 -20.25
N ALA A 150 10.74 2.52 -19.73
CA ALA A 150 9.95 1.30 -19.57
C ALA A 150 8.85 1.47 -18.52
N ALA A 151 9.16 2.05 -17.34
CA ALA A 151 8.17 2.34 -16.31
C ALA A 151 7.07 3.28 -16.81
N LYS A 152 7.44 4.36 -17.52
CA LYS A 152 6.48 5.29 -18.14
C LYS A 152 5.63 4.61 -19.22
N THR A 153 6.24 3.79 -20.09
CA THR A 153 5.49 3.05 -21.12
C THR A 153 4.50 2.05 -20.50
N ALA A 154 4.83 1.44 -19.36
CA ALA A 154 3.89 0.63 -18.60
C ALA A 154 2.76 1.49 -18.00
N ALA A 155 3.08 2.61 -17.35
CA ALA A 155 2.08 3.54 -16.78
C ALA A 155 1.08 4.06 -17.84
N ASP A 156 1.59 4.54 -18.97
CA ASP A 156 0.79 5.10 -20.07
C ASP A 156 -0.07 4.04 -20.80
N ARG A 157 0.27 2.75 -20.65
CA ARG A 157 -0.55 1.62 -21.10
C ARG A 157 -1.62 1.24 -20.07
N LEU A 158 -1.26 1.10 -18.79
CA LEU A 158 -2.21 0.79 -17.72
C LEU A 158 -3.31 1.85 -17.58
N ALA A 159 -2.96 3.13 -17.76
CA ALA A 159 -3.92 4.24 -17.76
C ALA A 159 -4.98 4.19 -18.89
N LYS A 160 -4.84 3.26 -19.86
CA LYS A 160 -5.76 3.04 -20.98
C LYS A 160 -6.52 1.72 -20.88
N LEU A 161 -6.30 0.94 -19.82
CA LEU A 161 -6.88 -0.39 -19.61
C LEU A 161 -7.81 -0.38 -18.38
N SER A 162 -8.53 -1.49 -18.18
CA SER A 162 -9.34 -1.71 -16.98
C SER A 162 -8.46 -1.96 -15.75
N SER A 163 -9.08 -1.92 -14.56
CA SER A 163 -8.40 -2.26 -13.29
C SER A 163 -7.78 -3.66 -13.24
N ASP A 164 -8.26 -4.59 -14.07
CA ASP A 164 -7.73 -5.97 -14.15
C ASP A 164 -6.47 -6.08 -15.05
N ALA A 165 -5.94 -4.95 -15.54
CA ALA A 165 -4.61 -4.92 -16.17
C ALA A 165 -3.46 -5.20 -15.18
N VAL A 166 -3.73 -5.10 -13.87
CA VAL A 166 -2.86 -5.55 -12.78
C VAL A 166 -3.59 -6.55 -11.90
N THR A 167 -2.88 -7.59 -11.45
CA THR A 167 -3.35 -8.55 -10.46
C THR A 167 -2.94 -8.07 -9.07
N TRP A 168 -3.86 -8.13 -8.11
CA TRP A 168 -3.64 -7.70 -6.72
C TRP A 168 -4.58 -8.45 -5.78
N ARG A 169 -4.29 -8.44 -4.48
CA ARG A 169 -5.03 -9.17 -3.45
C ARG A 169 -6.37 -8.50 -3.16
N LYS A 170 -7.38 -8.84 -3.96
CA LYS A 170 -8.76 -8.31 -3.86
C LYS A 170 -9.37 -8.46 -2.45
N ASN A 171 -8.96 -9.45 -1.67
CA ASN A 171 -9.38 -9.62 -0.26
C ASN A 171 -8.81 -8.57 0.72
N ARG A 172 -7.90 -7.70 0.28
CA ARG A 172 -7.38 -6.56 1.08
C ARG A 172 -8.14 -5.26 0.83
N ALA A 173 -9.10 -5.25 -0.10
CA ALA A 173 -10.05 -4.17 -0.30
C ALA A 173 -11.41 -4.48 0.32
N HIS A 174 -12.35 -3.55 0.20
CA HIS A 174 -13.78 -3.83 0.42
C HIS A 174 -14.36 -4.58 -0.78
N SER A 175 -15.21 -5.58 -0.53
CA SER A 175 -15.98 -6.26 -1.58
C SER A 175 -17.06 -5.36 -2.18
N THR A 176 -17.75 -4.61 -1.32
CA THR A 176 -18.73 -3.55 -1.68
C THR A 176 -18.22 -2.20 -1.19
N TYR A 177 -18.28 -1.18 -2.04
CA TYR A 177 -17.73 0.15 -1.75
C TYR A 177 -18.55 1.29 -2.37
N ALA A 178 -18.50 2.48 -1.74
CA ALA A 178 -19.08 3.72 -2.28
C ALA A 178 -18.04 4.57 -3.04
N TYR A 179 -16.76 4.22 -2.91
CA TYR A 179 -15.64 4.68 -3.73
C TYR A 179 -14.75 3.47 -4.02
N GLY A 180 -14.46 3.20 -5.29
CA GLY A 180 -13.48 2.20 -5.70
C GLY A 180 -12.78 2.66 -6.97
N LYS A 181 -11.51 3.06 -6.86
CA LYS A 181 -10.73 3.57 -7.99
C LYS A 181 -9.28 3.10 -7.96
N VAL A 182 -8.66 3.09 -9.13
CA VAL A 182 -7.22 2.86 -9.36
C VAL A 182 -6.56 4.15 -9.88
N ARG A 183 -5.36 4.46 -9.40
CA ARG A 183 -4.42 5.40 -10.00
C ARG A 183 -3.15 4.65 -10.37
N SER A 184 -2.50 5.05 -11.46
CA SER A 184 -1.20 4.55 -11.88
C SER A 184 -0.30 5.68 -12.33
N GLY A 185 0.99 5.62 -12.02
CA GLY A 185 1.95 6.60 -12.50
C GLY A 185 3.39 6.13 -12.32
N ALA A 186 4.28 6.61 -13.19
CA ALA A 186 5.71 6.33 -13.11
C ALA A 186 6.43 7.41 -12.32
N SER A 187 7.49 7.03 -11.63
CA SER A 187 8.46 7.91 -10.98
C SER A 187 9.84 7.28 -11.12
N LYS A 188 10.74 7.92 -11.88
CA LYS A 188 11.99 7.30 -12.34
C LYS A 188 11.72 5.94 -12.98
N LYS A 189 12.56 4.93 -12.71
CA LYS A 189 12.40 3.54 -13.17
C LYS A 189 11.31 2.75 -12.42
N TYR A 190 10.47 3.40 -11.64
CA TYR A 190 9.42 2.76 -10.83
C TYR A 190 8.03 3.12 -11.33
N LEU A 191 7.10 2.18 -11.19
CA LEU A 191 5.67 2.35 -11.43
C LEU A 191 4.95 2.14 -10.11
N VAL A 192 4.09 3.09 -9.72
CA VAL A 192 3.21 2.99 -8.55
C VAL A 192 1.77 2.90 -9.04
N VAL A 193 1.06 1.84 -8.64
CA VAL A 193 -0.37 1.66 -8.87
C VAL A 193 -1.07 1.60 -7.52
N THR A 194 -1.87 2.60 -7.19
CA THR A 194 -2.68 2.64 -5.97
C THR A 194 -4.11 2.27 -6.30
N ILE A 195 -4.68 1.37 -5.50
CA ILE A 195 -6.09 1.02 -5.48
C ILE A 195 -6.65 1.51 -4.15
N VAL A 196 -7.75 2.27 -4.16
CA VAL A 196 -8.45 2.70 -2.95
C VAL A 196 -9.91 2.30 -3.01
N THR A 197 -10.38 1.65 -1.94
CA THR A 197 -11.80 1.41 -1.67
C THR A 197 -12.23 2.07 -0.37
N ALA A 198 -13.43 2.64 -0.35
CA ALA A 198 -14.04 3.15 0.87
C ALA A 198 -15.55 2.89 0.87
N ASP A 199 -16.11 2.64 2.05
CA ASP A 199 -17.56 2.59 2.25
C ASP A 199 -18.19 4.01 2.26
N LYS A 200 -19.47 4.11 2.60
CA LYS A 200 -20.20 5.38 2.63
C LYS A 200 -19.64 6.39 3.65
N SER A 201 -19.10 5.93 4.78
CA SER A 201 -18.61 6.79 5.87
C SER A 201 -17.31 7.51 5.51
N ALA A 202 -16.36 6.82 4.87
CA ALA A 202 -15.07 7.36 4.48
C ALA A 202 -15.02 7.90 3.03
N ARG A 203 -16.10 7.75 2.26
CA ARG A 203 -16.21 8.18 0.84
C ARG A 203 -15.68 9.60 0.57
N SER A 204 -16.01 10.54 1.45
CA SER A 204 -15.62 11.96 1.32
C SER A 204 -14.11 12.20 1.47
N LYS A 205 -13.40 11.33 2.18
CA LYS A 205 -11.92 11.39 2.34
C LYS A 205 -11.18 10.65 1.23
N ALA A 206 -11.82 9.68 0.59
CA ALA A 206 -11.18 8.74 -0.33
C ALA A 206 -10.44 9.40 -1.52
N THR A 207 -11.01 10.43 -2.15
CA THR A 207 -10.36 11.11 -3.29
C THR A 207 -9.05 11.79 -2.90
N SER A 208 -9.02 12.46 -1.74
CA SER A 208 -7.82 13.12 -1.20
C SER A 208 -6.78 12.08 -0.79
N PHE A 209 -7.18 11.11 0.04
CA PHE A 209 -6.32 10.03 0.51
C PHE A 209 -5.63 9.32 -0.66
N HIS A 210 -6.39 8.97 -1.70
CA HIS A 210 -5.87 8.30 -2.89
C HIS A 210 -4.89 9.18 -3.69
N ALA A 211 -5.11 10.49 -3.77
CA ALA A 211 -4.17 11.40 -4.44
C ALA A 211 -2.84 11.49 -3.67
N TYR A 212 -2.90 11.68 -2.35
CA TYR A 212 -1.70 11.85 -1.54
C TYR A 212 -0.90 10.55 -1.36
N LEU A 213 -1.55 9.39 -1.14
CA LEU A 213 -0.85 8.11 -1.03
C LEU A 213 -0.13 7.71 -2.33
N GLN A 214 -0.77 7.95 -3.49
CA GLN A 214 -0.12 7.77 -4.79
C GLN A 214 1.09 8.70 -4.94
N SER A 215 0.94 9.97 -4.57
CA SER A 215 1.94 11.01 -4.84
C SER A 215 3.15 10.96 -3.91
N ASP A 216 2.93 10.62 -2.64
CA ASP A 216 4.00 10.48 -1.65
C ASP A 216 4.89 9.28 -1.96
N HIS A 217 4.30 8.10 -2.19
CA HIS A 217 5.06 6.92 -2.56
C HIS A 217 5.67 7.00 -3.97
N ALA A 218 5.07 7.76 -4.91
CA ALA A 218 5.76 8.11 -6.15
C ALA A 218 6.93 9.09 -5.91
N GLY A 219 6.77 10.05 -5.00
CA GLY A 219 7.78 11.01 -4.56
C GLY A 219 9.00 10.35 -3.92
N TYR A 220 8.80 9.30 -3.12
CA TYR A 220 9.86 8.46 -2.55
C TYR A 220 10.88 8.00 -3.61
N PHE A 221 10.40 7.54 -4.76
CA PHE A 221 11.24 7.05 -5.86
C PHE A 221 12.04 8.13 -6.59
N LEU A 222 11.71 9.42 -6.45
CA LEU A 222 12.56 10.52 -6.93
C LEU A 222 13.89 10.57 -6.18
N LEU A 223 13.87 10.20 -4.89
CA LEU A 223 15.02 10.27 -3.99
C LEU A 223 15.70 8.92 -3.79
N ARG A 224 14.96 7.81 -3.78
CA ARG A 224 15.42 6.45 -3.38
C ARG A 224 16.85 6.13 -3.85
N ASP A 225 17.10 6.22 -5.15
CA ASP A 225 18.34 5.79 -5.79
C ASP A 225 19.40 6.90 -5.99
N LEU A 226 19.25 8.10 -5.40
CA LEU A 226 20.26 9.16 -5.50
C LEU A 226 21.56 8.78 -4.78
N THR A 227 22.64 8.62 -5.53
CA THR A 227 24.01 8.55 -4.99
C THR A 227 24.50 9.96 -4.65
N ILE A 228 24.77 10.24 -3.38
CA ILE A 228 25.47 11.46 -2.97
C ILE A 228 26.97 11.13 -3.04
N THR A 229 27.63 11.54 -4.11
CA THR A 229 29.09 11.67 -4.15
C THR A 229 29.47 12.97 -3.45
N SER A 230 30.19 12.85 -2.34
CA SER A 230 30.90 13.95 -1.68
C SER A 230 32.17 14.34 -2.44
#